data_AF-A0A497EGR7-F1
#
_entry.id   AF-A0A497EGR7-F1
#
_cell.length_a   1.000
_cell.length_b   1.000
_cell.length_c   1.000
_cell.angle_alpha   90.00
_cell.angle_beta   90.00
_cell.angle_gamma   90.00
#
_symmetry.space_group_name_H-M   'P 1'
#
loop_
_entity.id
_entity.type
_entity.pdbx_description
1 polymer ?
#
loop_
_entity_poly.entity_id
_entity_poly.type
_entity_poly.pdbx_seq_one_letter_code
_entity_poly.pdbx_strand_id
1 'polypeptide(L)'
;MSFLDWVHLENFPYLTCSLVLFLVFCVVFLIEKKHRMLLLFGALGSTAFSLSSPVFVPEYWNPVRVACFLVGPEDLIFSFANGGMIWFLATWPFRKRLDTSFAGIVFAKNFLLCTLVGIAIMIPGVLADFGPMSNCLVGMVIMGCALLFLKPQFWGVAVTGALSFTCLYAATILFVSGSFPDFSS
;
A
#
# COMPACT_ATOMS: atom_id res chain seq x y z
N MET A 1 -17.82 26.73 19.86
CA MET A 1 -16.83 25.65 19.73
C MET A 1 -16.28 25.70 18.31
N SER A 2 -14.99 25.99 18.15
CA SER A 2 -14.41 26.22 16.84
C SER A 2 -14.08 24.89 16.16
N PHE A 3 -14.09 24.84 14.83
CA PHE A 3 -13.71 23.66 14.04
C PHE A 3 -12.29 23.16 14.34
N LEU A 4 -11.42 24.02 14.90
CA LEU A 4 -10.05 23.70 15.28
C LEU A 4 -9.93 22.95 16.63
N ASP A 5 -10.92 23.09 17.52
CA ASP A 5 -10.94 22.40 18.82
C ASP A 5 -11.25 20.89 18.69
N TRP A 6 -11.69 20.44 17.50
CA TRP A 6 -12.08 19.05 17.22
C TRP A 6 -10.95 18.20 16.59
N VAL A 7 -9.91 18.81 16.04
CA VAL A 7 -8.84 18.10 15.33
C VAL A 7 -7.64 17.90 16.26
N HIS A 8 -7.87 17.27 17.40
CA HIS A 8 -6.77 16.62 18.12
C HIS A 8 -6.43 15.35 17.34
N LEU A 9 -5.26 15.33 16.67
CA LEU A 9 -4.73 14.18 15.93
C LEU A 9 -4.70 12.90 16.78
N GLU A 10 -4.69 13.07 18.10
CA GLU A 10 -4.79 12.00 19.11
C GLU A 10 -6.06 11.15 18.96
N ASN A 11 -7.16 11.73 18.45
CA ASN A 11 -8.43 11.05 18.23
C ASN A 11 -8.51 10.31 16.89
N PHE A 12 -7.53 10.51 16.00
CA PHE A 12 -7.51 9.93 14.65
C PHE A 12 -6.19 9.19 14.40
N PRO A 13 -5.95 8.05 15.10
CA PRO A 13 -4.70 7.31 15.02
C PRO A 13 -4.37 6.88 13.59
N TYR A 14 -5.38 6.49 12.81
CA TYR A 14 -5.18 6.10 11.42
C TYR A 14 -4.68 7.27 10.57
N LEU A 15 -5.34 8.43 10.64
CA LEU A 15 -4.91 9.62 9.91
C LEU A 15 -3.49 10.03 10.31
N THR A 16 -3.20 10.04 11.62
CA THR A 16 -1.87 10.40 12.12
C THR A 16 -0.78 9.50 11.53
N CYS A 17 -1.02 8.19 11.48
CA CYS A 17 -0.07 7.25 10.90
C CYS A 17 0.07 7.43 9.38
N SER A 18 -1.04 7.63 8.67
CA SER A 18 -1.03 7.94 7.24
C SER A 18 -0.21 9.20 6.93
N LEU A 19 -0.36 10.26 7.74
CA LEU A 19 0.38 11.50 7.59
C LEU A 19 1.87 11.35 7.89
N VAL A 20 2.25 10.61 8.94
CA VAL A 20 3.65 10.32 9.24
C VAL A 20 4.31 9.55 8.09
N LEU A 21 3.65 8.51 7.58
CA LEU A 21 4.15 7.75 6.45
C LEU A 21 4.26 8.61 5.19
N PHE A 22 3.29 9.49 4.95
CA PHE A 22 3.31 10.44 3.85
C PHE A 22 4.45 11.45 3.98
N LEU A 23 4.73 11.95 5.18
CA LEU A 23 5.87 12.85 5.44
C LEU A 23 7.20 12.15 5.10
N VAL A 24 7.37 10.90 5.52
CA VAL A 24 8.55 10.09 5.19
C VAL A 24 8.67 9.94 3.66
N PHE A 25 7.57 9.63 2.98
CA PHE A 25 7.53 9.59 1.52
C PHE A 25 7.96 10.92 0.90
N CYS A 26 7.43 12.06 1.36
CA CYS A 26 7.80 13.38 0.85
C CYS A 26 9.29 13.66 1.02
N VAL A 27 9.88 13.35 2.17
CA VAL A 27 11.31 13.50 2.41
C VAL A 27 12.13 12.66 1.42
N VAL A 28 11.79 11.38 1.26
CA VAL A 28 12.45 10.49 0.30
C VAL A 28 12.30 11.02 -1.13
N PHE A 29 11.10 11.44 -1.51
CA PHE A 29 10.80 11.99 -2.84
C PHE A 29 11.62 13.26 -3.14
N LEU A 30 11.83 14.12 -2.14
CA LEU A 30 12.65 15.32 -2.29
C LEU A 30 14.14 14.99 -2.50
N ILE A 31 14.65 14.01 -1.76
CA ILE A 31 16.06 13.55 -1.82
C ILE A 31 16.34 12.80 -3.12
N GLU A 32 15.47 11.85 -3.51
CA GLU A 32 15.72 10.86 -4.57
C GLU A 32 15.28 11.33 -5.96
N LYS A 33 15.87 12.45 -6.41
CA LYS A 33 15.52 13.11 -7.69
C LYS A 33 15.51 12.17 -8.91
N LYS A 34 16.46 11.24 -8.99
CA LYS A 34 16.62 10.30 -10.12
C LYS A 34 15.49 9.26 -10.19
N HIS A 35 14.87 8.92 -9.06
CA HIS A 35 13.88 7.83 -8.95
C HIS A 35 12.46 8.34 -8.70
N ARG A 36 12.22 9.66 -8.81
CA ARG A 36 10.91 10.28 -8.55
C ARG A 36 9.77 9.69 -9.36
N MET A 37 9.99 9.42 -10.64
CA MET A 37 8.94 8.82 -11.48
C MET A 37 8.58 7.41 -11.01
N LEU A 38 9.59 6.63 -10.64
CA LEU A 38 9.41 5.28 -10.10
C LEU A 38 8.59 5.32 -8.80
N LEU A 39 8.94 6.24 -7.88
CA LEU A 39 8.21 6.50 -6.64
C LEU A 39 6.75 6.89 -6.91
N LEU A 40 6.50 7.80 -7.85
CA LEU A 40 5.15 8.27 -8.18
C LEU A 40 4.28 7.16 -8.79
N PHE A 41 4.82 6.34 -9.70
CA PHE A 41 4.04 5.24 -10.27
C PHE A 41 3.71 4.16 -9.24
N GLY A 42 4.64 3.85 -8.32
CA GLY A 42 4.35 2.96 -7.20
C GLY A 42 3.25 3.53 -6.29
N ALA A 43 3.34 4.82 -5.96
CA ALA A 43 2.35 5.52 -5.14
C ALA A 43 0.97 5.58 -5.80
N LEU A 44 0.90 6.03 -7.06
CA LEU A 44 -0.35 6.13 -7.82
C LEU A 44 -0.98 4.77 -8.08
N GLY A 45 -0.17 3.76 -8.43
CA GLY A 45 -0.64 2.39 -8.60
C GLY A 45 -1.28 1.84 -7.33
N SER A 46 -0.63 2.03 -6.17
CA SER A 46 -1.21 1.61 -4.89
C SER A 46 -2.43 2.44 -4.49
N THR A 47 -2.48 3.73 -4.85
CA THR A 47 -3.61 4.61 -4.54
C THR A 47 -4.89 4.11 -5.21
N ALA A 48 -4.81 3.56 -6.42
CA ALA A 48 -5.97 2.96 -7.07
C ALA A 48 -6.61 1.83 -6.23
N PHE A 49 -5.80 1.10 -5.45
CA PHE A 49 -6.30 0.07 -4.52
C PHE A 49 -6.93 0.63 -3.25
N SER A 50 -6.80 1.93 -2.93
CA SER A 50 -7.60 2.53 -1.84
C SER A 50 -9.11 2.44 -2.11
N LEU A 51 -9.51 2.37 -3.39
CA LEU A 51 -10.90 2.19 -3.80
C LEU A 51 -11.48 0.85 -3.37
N SER A 52 -10.65 -0.14 -3.03
CA SER A 52 -11.11 -1.41 -2.44
C SER A 52 -11.21 -1.38 -0.91
N SER A 53 -10.89 -0.25 -0.25
CA SER A 53 -11.06 -0.09 1.21
C SER A 53 -12.45 -0.52 1.73
N PRO A 54 -13.58 -0.25 1.04
CA PRO A 54 -14.91 -0.70 1.47
C PRO A 54 -15.09 -2.22 1.54
N VAL A 55 -14.24 -2.99 0.85
CA VAL A 55 -14.27 -4.46 0.90
C VAL A 55 -13.64 -4.97 2.21
N PHE A 56 -12.79 -4.16 2.84
CA PHE A 56 -12.09 -4.51 4.08
C PHE A 56 -12.72 -3.85 5.31
N VAL A 57 -13.49 -2.77 5.14
CA VAL A 57 -14.15 -2.07 6.25
C VAL A 57 -15.65 -2.36 6.24
N PRO A 58 -16.26 -2.77 7.36
CA PRO A 58 -15.67 -2.94 8.70
C PRO A 58 -15.14 -4.36 8.98
N GLU A 59 -15.31 -5.30 8.06
CA GLU A 59 -15.16 -6.74 8.33
C GLU A 59 -13.74 -7.16 8.73
N TYR A 60 -12.72 -6.62 8.06
CA TYR A 60 -11.32 -6.84 8.42
C TYR A 60 -10.84 -5.85 9.48
N TRP A 61 -11.25 -4.58 9.37
CA TRP A 61 -10.83 -3.54 10.30
C TRP A 61 -11.78 -2.33 10.30
N ASN A 62 -11.84 -1.58 11.41
CA ASN A 62 -12.79 -0.47 11.58
C ASN A 62 -12.15 0.75 12.29
N PRO A 63 -11.50 1.68 11.56
CA PRO A 63 -10.90 2.88 12.16
C PRO A 63 -11.91 3.92 12.55
N VAL A 64 -11.49 4.76 13.51
CA VAL A 64 -12.03 6.12 13.61
C VAL A 64 -11.54 6.94 12.42
N ARG A 65 -12.46 7.37 11.57
CA ARG A 65 -12.22 8.14 10.34
C ARG A 65 -12.55 9.61 10.54
N VAL A 66 -11.80 10.51 9.89
CA VAL A 66 -12.11 11.95 9.90
C VAL A 66 -13.36 12.26 9.09
N ALA A 67 -13.59 11.52 8.01
CA ALA A 67 -14.78 11.65 7.19
C ALA A 67 -15.40 10.28 6.91
N CYS A 68 -16.72 10.17 7.05
CA CYS A 68 -17.48 8.95 6.77
C CYS A 68 -17.74 8.74 5.26
N PHE A 69 -16.72 8.99 4.43
CA PHE A 69 -16.79 8.65 3.01
C PHE A 69 -16.52 7.16 2.78
N LEU A 70 -17.00 6.63 1.65
CA LEU A 70 -16.75 5.26 1.22
C LEU A 70 -15.25 4.96 1.16
N VAL A 71 -14.47 5.92 0.66
CA VAL A 71 -13.00 5.92 0.70
C VAL A 71 -12.58 7.19 1.44
N GLY A 72 -11.95 7.02 2.59
CA GLY A 72 -11.49 8.12 3.43
C GLY A 72 -10.23 8.78 2.88
N PRO A 73 -9.97 10.06 3.21
CA PRO A 73 -8.71 10.71 2.84
C PRO A 73 -7.51 9.96 3.43
N GLU A 74 -7.65 9.39 4.63
CA GLU A 74 -6.63 8.56 5.25
C GLU A 74 -6.33 7.25 4.50
N ASP A 75 -7.32 6.64 3.83
CA ASP A 75 -7.11 5.47 2.95
C ASP A 75 -6.23 5.85 1.75
N LEU A 76 -6.55 6.97 1.10
CA LEU A 76 -5.84 7.48 -0.07
C LEU A 76 -4.38 7.82 0.28
N ILE A 77 -4.18 8.58 1.37
CA ILE A 77 -2.86 9.01 1.82
C ILE A 77 -2.02 7.79 2.21
N PHE A 78 -2.60 6.86 2.97
CA PHE A 78 -1.92 5.64 3.38
C PHE A 78 -1.49 4.81 2.18
N SER A 79 -2.42 4.49 1.28
CA SER A 79 -2.13 3.68 0.10
C SER A 79 -1.09 4.35 -0.81
N PHE A 80 -1.18 5.67 -1.00
CA PHE A 80 -0.21 6.43 -1.79
C PHE A 80 1.20 6.34 -1.19
N ALA A 81 1.33 6.70 0.09
CA ALA A 81 2.62 6.75 0.76
C ALA A 81 3.24 5.34 0.89
N ASN A 82 2.42 4.35 1.28
CA ASN A 82 2.86 2.97 1.40
C ASN A 82 3.34 2.41 0.05
N GLY A 83 2.54 2.54 -1.01
CA GLY A 83 2.92 2.05 -2.34
C GLY A 83 4.22 2.64 -2.86
N GLY A 84 4.40 3.95 -2.71
CA GLY A 84 5.63 4.63 -3.08
C GLY A 84 6.84 4.14 -2.29
N MET A 85 6.70 4.05 -0.96
CA MET A 85 7.77 3.60 -0.06
C MET A 85 8.19 2.16 -0.31
N ILE A 86 7.23 1.23 -0.42
CA ILE A 86 7.53 -0.19 -0.68
C ILE A 86 8.22 -0.36 -2.02
N TRP A 87 7.72 0.30 -3.05
CA TRP A 87 8.34 0.19 -4.37
C TRP A 87 9.76 0.75 -4.38
N PHE A 88 9.99 1.87 -3.70
CA PHE A 88 11.33 2.42 -3.51
C PHE A 88 12.26 1.48 -2.75
N LEU A 89 11.82 0.94 -1.60
CA LEU A 89 12.63 0.03 -0.80
C LEU A 89 12.94 -1.28 -1.52
N ALA A 90 11.97 -1.84 -2.25
CA ALA A 90 12.13 -3.04 -3.07
C ALA A 90 13.16 -2.85 -4.19
N THR A 91 13.15 -1.67 -4.83
CA THR A 91 14.01 -1.38 -5.98
C THR A 91 15.35 -0.77 -5.58
N TRP A 92 15.50 -0.28 -4.35
CA TRP A 92 16.69 0.41 -3.85
C TRP A 92 18.00 -0.38 -4.02
N PRO A 93 18.07 -1.70 -3.71
CA PRO A 93 19.29 -2.49 -3.91
C PRO A 93 19.65 -2.65 -5.39
N PHE A 94 18.66 -2.55 -6.27
CA PHE A 94 18.78 -2.77 -7.72
C PHE A 94 18.79 -1.46 -8.53
N ARG A 95 18.79 -0.30 -7.87
CA ARG A 95 18.66 1.03 -8.50
C ARG A 95 19.68 1.35 -9.60
N LYS A 96 20.85 0.70 -9.60
CA LYS A 96 21.87 0.86 -10.65
C LYS A 96 21.58 0.04 -11.91
N ARG A 97 20.75 -1.00 -11.80
CA ARG A 97 20.41 -1.94 -12.88
C ARG A 97 19.03 -1.69 -13.48
N LEU A 98 18.21 -0.88 -12.82
CA LEU A 98 16.89 -0.52 -13.30
C LEU A 98 17.01 0.62 -14.30
N ASP A 99 16.55 0.36 -15.52
CA ASP A 99 16.43 1.41 -16.51
C ASP A 99 15.31 2.37 -16.09
N THR A 100 15.61 3.67 -16.12
CA THR A 100 14.67 4.74 -15.84
C THR A 100 13.88 5.15 -17.09
N SER A 101 14.12 4.51 -18.25
CA SER A 101 13.33 4.70 -19.47
C SER A 101 11.90 4.17 -19.27
N PHE A 102 11.06 5.00 -18.66
CA PHE A 102 9.73 4.59 -18.21
C PHE A 102 8.67 4.92 -19.25
N ALA A 103 8.02 3.90 -19.81
CA ALA A 103 6.86 4.06 -20.68
C ALA A 103 5.57 3.91 -19.87
N GLY A 104 4.98 5.04 -19.45
CA GLY A 104 3.78 5.05 -18.59
C GLY A 104 2.60 4.24 -19.14
N ILE A 105 2.43 4.19 -20.46
CA ILE A 105 1.38 3.38 -21.12
C ILE A 105 1.60 1.89 -20.91
N VAL A 106 2.84 1.42 -21.03
CA VAL A 106 3.19 0.00 -20.82
C VAL A 106 2.96 -0.38 -19.36
N PHE A 107 3.34 0.51 -18.43
CA PHE A 107 3.04 0.33 -17.01
C PHE A 107 1.53 0.22 -16.77
N ALA A 108 0.74 1.18 -17.26
CA ALA A 108 -0.71 1.19 -17.05
C ALA A 108 -1.39 -0.07 -17.60
N LYS A 109 -1.01 -0.53 -18.80
CA LYS A 109 -1.53 -1.76 -19.40
C LYS A 109 -1.22 -2.98 -18.54
N ASN A 110 0.04 -3.16 -18.15
CA ASN A 110 0.47 -4.33 -17.36
C ASN A 110 -0.15 -4.28 -15.95
N PHE A 111 -0.23 -3.10 -15.34
CA PHE A 111 -0.88 -2.89 -14.07
C PHE A 111 -2.37 -3.27 -14.12
N LEU A 112 -3.10 -2.80 -15.13
CA LEU A 112 -4.51 -3.14 -15.31
C LEU A 112 -4.70 -4.64 -15.54
N LEU A 113 -3.88 -5.26 -16.39
CA LEU A 113 -3.95 -6.70 -16.65
C LEU A 113 -3.69 -7.51 -15.37
N CYS A 114 -2.64 -7.19 -14.61
CA CYS A 114 -2.35 -7.86 -13.34
C CYS A 114 -3.48 -7.65 -12.33
N THR A 115 -4.07 -6.46 -12.28
CA THR A 115 -5.21 -6.15 -11.40
C THR A 115 -6.44 -6.98 -11.76
N LEU A 116 -6.80 -7.03 -13.04
CA LEU A 116 -7.96 -7.81 -13.51
C LEU A 116 -7.78 -9.31 -13.26
N VAL A 117 -6.58 -9.84 -13.55
CA VAL A 117 -6.30 -11.26 -13.28
C VAL A 117 -6.26 -11.53 -11.77
N GLY A 118 -5.74 -10.61 -10.97
CA GLY A 118 -5.76 -10.71 -9.50
C GLY A 118 -7.18 -10.78 -8.94
N ILE A 119 -8.06 -9.89 -9.42
CA ILE A 119 -9.49 -9.92 -9.08
C ILE A 119 -10.12 -11.25 -9.51
N ALA A 120 -9.82 -11.74 -10.71
CA ALA A 120 -10.34 -13.01 -11.21
C ALA A 120 -9.92 -14.21 -10.33
N ILE A 121 -8.66 -14.23 -9.85
CA ILE A 121 -8.14 -15.26 -8.94
C ILE A 121 -8.88 -15.24 -7.59
N MET A 122 -9.39 -14.08 -7.16
CA MET A 122 -10.12 -13.94 -5.90
C MET A 122 -11.58 -14.40 -5.98
N ILE A 123 -12.17 -14.54 -7.18
CA ILE A 123 -13.58 -14.93 -7.34
C ILE A 123 -13.92 -16.27 -6.65
N PRO A 124 -13.14 -17.36 -6.82
CA PRO A 124 -13.43 -18.62 -6.14
C PRO A 124 -13.42 -18.50 -4.61
N GLY A 125 -12.55 -17.66 -4.03
CA GLY A 125 -12.51 -17.43 -2.60
C GLY A 125 -13.75 -16.69 -2.10
N VAL A 126 -14.26 -15.73 -2.86
CA VAL A 126 -15.55 -15.07 -2.55
C VAL A 126 -16.70 -16.09 -2.58
N LEU A 127 -16.74 -16.96 -3.59
CA LEU A 127 -17.77 -17.99 -3.69
C LEU A 127 -17.68 -19.07 -2.59
N ALA A 128 -16.49 -19.24 -2.01
CA ALA A 128 -16.23 -20.14 -0.89
C ALA A 128 -16.37 -19.46 0.48
N ASP A 129 -16.88 -18.22 0.53
CA ASP A 129 -17.08 -17.42 1.74
C ASP A 129 -15.78 -17.18 2.54
N PHE A 130 -14.66 -17.00 1.84
CA PHE A 130 -13.41 -16.61 2.48
C PHE A 130 -13.47 -15.13 2.86
N GLY A 131 -13.11 -14.83 4.11
CA GLY A 131 -13.00 -13.44 4.58
C GLY A 131 -12.10 -12.59 3.67
N PRO A 132 -12.39 -11.28 3.50
CA PRO A 132 -11.74 -10.41 2.51
C PRO A 132 -10.21 -10.44 2.55
N MET A 133 -9.62 -10.40 3.75
CA MET A 133 -8.17 -10.41 3.92
C MET A 133 -7.54 -11.74 3.51
N SER A 134 -8.11 -12.86 3.95
CA SER A 134 -7.63 -14.21 3.60
C SER A 134 -7.68 -14.43 2.09
N ASN A 135 -8.78 -14.03 1.45
CA ASN A 135 -8.94 -14.13 0.00
C ASN A 135 -7.90 -13.28 -0.75
N CYS A 136 -7.66 -12.05 -0.27
CA CYS A 136 -6.65 -11.16 -0.85
C CYS A 136 -5.23 -11.72 -0.73
N LEU A 137 -4.85 -12.24 0.44
CA LEU A 137 -3.55 -12.85 0.68
C LEU A 137 -3.31 -14.07 -0.23
N VAL A 138 -4.29 -14.96 -0.35
CA VAL A 138 -4.21 -16.12 -1.25
C VAL A 138 -4.05 -15.66 -2.69
N GLY A 139 -4.86 -14.69 -3.14
CA GLY A 139 -4.75 -14.11 -4.48
C GLY A 139 -3.38 -13.50 -4.77
N MET A 140 -2.83 -12.73 -3.82
CA MET A 140 -1.50 -12.14 -3.93
C MET A 140 -0.40 -13.19 -4.00
N VAL A 141 -0.48 -14.27 -3.22
CA VAL A 141 0.49 -15.37 -3.25
C VAL A 141 0.43 -16.11 -4.58
N ILE A 142 -0.76 -16.48 -5.06
CA ILE A 142 -0.93 -17.18 -6.34
C ILE A 142 -0.40 -16.31 -7.49
N MET A 143 -0.81 -15.04 -7.55
CA MET A 143 -0.35 -14.10 -8.58
C MET A 143 1.16 -13.87 -8.50
N GLY A 144 1.70 -13.64 -7.30
CA GLY A 144 3.12 -13.41 -7.08
C GLY A 144 3.96 -14.61 -7.53
N CYS A 145 3.57 -15.82 -7.13
CA CYS A 145 4.21 -17.06 -7.56
C CYS A 145 4.14 -17.20 -9.09
N ALA A 146 2.96 -17.02 -9.70
CA ALA A 146 2.79 -17.14 -11.15
C ALA A 146 3.71 -16.15 -11.91
N LEU A 147 3.77 -14.88 -11.49
CA LEU A 147 4.64 -13.88 -12.10
C LEU A 147 6.12 -14.21 -11.92
N LEU A 148 6.52 -14.74 -10.75
CA LEU A 148 7.91 -15.14 -10.49
C LEU A 148 8.33 -16.38 -11.27
N PHE A 149 7.41 -17.34 -11.49
CA PHE A 149 7.65 -18.48 -12.37
C PHE A 149 7.81 -18.02 -13.84
N LEU A 150 7.02 -17.04 -14.28
CA LEU A 150 7.11 -16.51 -15.66
C LEU A 150 8.31 -15.58 -15.87
N LYS A 151 8.76 -14.88 -14.82
CA LYS A 151 9.84 -13.89 -14.88
C LYS A 151 10.81 -14.02 -13.70
N PRO A 152 11.64 -15.09 -13.68
CA PRO A 152 12.55 -15.37 -12.56
C PRO A 152 13.61 -14.27 -12.35
N GLN A 153 13.88 -13.44 -13.36
CA GLN A 153 14.75 -12.27 -13.19
C GLN A 153 14.32 -11.28 -12.08
N PHE A 154 13.05 -11.31 -11.64
CA PHE A 154 12.52 -10.39 -10.63
C PHE A 154 12.49 -10.95 -9.20
N TRP A 155 13.01 -12.18 -8.96
CA TRP A 155 13.06 -12.76 -7.61
C TRP A 155 13.70 -11.83 -6.58
N GLY A 156 14.82 -11.19 -6.92
CA GLY A 156 15.51 -10.26 -6.03
C GLY A 156 14.64 -9.07 -5.61
N VAL A 157 13.89 -8.48 -6.56
CA VAL A 157 12.99 -7.34 -6.28
C VAL A 157 11.77 -7.79 -5.48
N ALA A 158 11.22 -8.97 -5.76
CA ALA A 158 10.07 -9.49 -5.03
C ALA A 158 10.40 -9.81 -3.57
N VAL A 159 11.52 -10.49 -3.32
CA VAL A 159 11.96 -10.83 -1.95
C VAL A 159 12.26 -9.57 -1.15
N THR A 160 13.00 -8.62 -1.74
CA THR A 160 13.30 -7.35 -1.07
C THR A 160 12.03 -6.52 -0.83
N GLY A 161 11.08 -6.53 -1.75
CA GLY A 161 9.77 -5.90 -1.55
C GLY A 161 8.97 -6.53 -0.43
N ALA A 162 8.89 -7.87 -0.38
CA ALA A 162 8.19 -8.59 0.68
C ALA A 162 8.82 -8.29 2.06
N LEU A 163 10.15 -8.37 2.18
CA LEU A 163 10.86 -8.03 3.41
C LEU A 163 10.65 -6.56 3.80
N SER A 164 10.74 -5.64 2.83
CA SER A 164 10.55 -4.22 3.07
C SER A 164 9.13 -3.92 3.56
N PHE A 165 8.12 -4.56 2.98
CA PHE A 165 6.74 -4.42 3.43
C PHE A 165 6.55 -4.95 4.84
N THR A 166 7.06 -6.15 5.13
CA THR A 166 7.01 -6.72 6.49
C THR A 166 7.67 -5.79 7.51
N CYS A 167 8.86 -5.25 7.21
CA CYS A 167 9.55 -4.34 8.11
C CYS A 167 8.82 -3.01 8.27
N LEU A 168 8.36 -2.39 7.18
CA LEU A 168 7.64 -1.10 7.23
C LEU A 168 6.31 -1.25 7.97
N TYR A 169 5.57 -2.33 7.70
CA TYR A 169 4.30 -2.61 8.36
C TYR A 169 4.50 -2.90 9.84
N ALA A 170 5.50 -3.73 10.21
CA ALA A 170 5.83 -3.97 11.61
C ALA A 170 6.23 -2.67 12.34
N ALA A 171 7.04 -1.81 11.71
CA ALA A 171 7.38 -0.51 12.27
C ALA A 171 6.15 0.39 12.46
N THR A 172 5.20 0.35 11.51
CA THR A 172 3.95 1.11 11.58
C THR A 172 3.08 0.61 12.74
N ILE A 173 2.91 -0.71 12.88
CA ILE A 173 2.16 -1.30 13.99
C ILE A 173 2.81 -0.97 15.34
N LEU A 174 4.14 -1.11 15.47
CA LEU A 174 4.85 -0.74 16.70
C LEU A 174 4.71 0.75 17.03
N PHE A 175 4.76 1.62 16.01
CA PHE A 175 4.54 3.05 16.18
C PHE A 175 3.11 3.34 16.65
N VAL A 176 2.12 2.70 16.04
CA VAL A 176 0.70 2.84 16.42
C VAL A 176 0.49 2.35 17.86
N SER A 177 0.89 1.12 18.18
CA SER A 177 0.72 0.54 19.52
C SER A 177 1.46 1.32 20.61
N GLY A 178 2.62 1.92 20.28
CA GLY A 178 3.36 2.76 21.21
C GLY A 178 2.75 4.16 21.41
N SER A 179 2.15 4.74 20.36
CA SER A 179 1.58 6.09 20.41
C SER A 179 0.10 6.10 20.83
N PHE A 180 -0.61 4.99 20.60
CA PHE A 180 -2.05 4.82 20.83
C PHE A 180 -2.32 3.45 21.48
N PRO A 181 -2.10 3.31 22.81
CA PRO A 181 -2.26 2.03 23.50
C PRO A 181 -3.68 1.46 23.38
N ASP A 182 -4.69 2.34 23.38
CA ASP A 182 -6.12 1.99 23.27
C ASP A 182 -6.53 1.52 21.86
N PHE A 183 -5.61 1.54 20.88
CA PHE A 183 -5.88 1.09 19.52
C PHE A 183 -5.85 -0.45 19.37
N SER A 184 -5.21 -1.15 20.32
CA SER A 184 -5.01 -2.60 20.26
C SER A 184 -5.88 -3.42 21.24
N SER A 185 -6.83 -2.77 21.93
CA SER A 185 -7.76 -3.40 22.87
C SER A 185 -9.08 -3.82 22.22
#